data_AF-A0A382Y9F8-F1
#
_entry.id   AF-A0A382Y9F8-F1
#
_cell.length_a   1.000
_cell.length_b   1.000
_cell.length_c   1.000
_cell.angle_alpha   90.00
_cell.angle_beta   90.00
_cell.angle_gamma   90.00
#
_symmetry.space_group_name_H-M   'P 1'
#
loop_
_entity.id
_entity.type
_entity.pdbx_description
1 polymer ?
#
loop_
_entity_poly.entity_id
_entity_poly.type
_entity_poly.pdbx_seq_one_letter_code
_entity_poly.pdbx_strand_id
1 'polypeptide(L)'
;MPAEIYGERYQFLSRSDLLTFEEIARLTRIIVKLGAVKARLTGGEPLVRKNLHKLVQMIACVDGVHDLTLTTNGYLLSENIQFLKEAGLQRLTISLDTLDDAIFRRMNGRNFGTSRVLEGISAAEKAGFSPVKINAVVQRGVNDHTIVDLARHFKERGHIVRFIEYMDVGTRNAWKMDEVVSANEIVEMISAEMPLEPVDPNYTGEVARRYRYK
;
A
#
# COMPACT_ATOMS: atom_id res chain seq x y z
N MET A 1 6.81 12.88 -3.65
CA MET A 1 6.87 14.20 -4.32
C MET A 1 8.31 14.43 -4.74
N PRO A 2 8.60 14.55 -6.05
CA PRO A 2 9.97 14.72 -6.52
C PRO A 2 10.58 16.00 -5.92
N ALA A 3 11.70 15.86 -5.22
CA ALA A 3 12.39 16.99 -4.57
C ALA A 3 12.78 18.07 -5.60
N GLU A 4 13.10 17.63 -6.81
CA GLU A 4 13.42 18.44 -7.98
C GLU A 4 12.28 19.36 -8.43
N ILE A 5 11.02 19.01 -8.14
CA ILE A 5 9.82 19.72 -8.62
C ILE A 5 9.27 20.69 -7.56
N TYR A 6 9.29 20.29 -6.29
CA TYR A 6 8.66 21.06 -5.20
C TYR A 6 9.65 21.92 -4.41
N GLY A 7 10.96 21.64 -4.52
CA GLY A 7 12.02 22.34 -3.78
C GLY A 7 11.89 22.22 -2.25
N GLU A 8 12.83 22.82 -1.53
CA GLU A 8 12.81 22.86 -0.05
C GLU A 8 11.70 23.74 0.55
N ARG A 9 10.99 24.52 -0.29
CA ARG A 9 9.98 25.49 0.16
C ARG A 9 8.54 24.96 0.17
N TYR A 10 8.33 23.68 -0.10
CA TYR A 10 7.00 23.10 -0.04
C TYR A 10 6.47 23.14 1.40
N GLN A 11 5.49 23.99 1.64
CA GLN A 11 4.85 24.11 2.95
C GLN A 11 3.82 22.98 3.11
N PHE A 12 4.11 22.06 4.02
CA PHE A 12 3.11 21.12 4.50
C PHE A 12 2.03 21.85 5.29
N LEU A 13 0.81 21.32 5.26
CA LEU A 13 -0.29 21.82 6.08
C LEU A 13 0.14 21.92 7.54
N SER A 14 -0.23 23.04 8.19
CA SER A 14 0.01 23.19 9.61
C SER A 14 -0.84 22.18 10.38
N ARG A 15 -0.46 21.91 11.63
CA ARG A 15 -1.21 20.95 12.45
C ARG A 15 -2.67 21.38 12.69
N SER A 16 -2.95 22.68 12.73
CA SER A 16 -4.29 23.25 12.89
C SER A 16 -5.17 23.10 11.64
N ASP A 17 -4.57 22.92 10.46
CA ASP A 17 -5.32 22.73 9.21
C ASP A 17 -5.67 21.25 8.95
N LEU A 18 -5.14 20.35 9.78
CA LEU A 18 -5.44 18.92 9.71
C LEU A 18 -6.63 18.61 10.61
N LEU A 19 -7.55 17.79 10.10
CA LEU A 19 -8.63 17.24 10.92
C LEU A 19 -8.06 16.54 12.17
N THR A 20 -8.70 16.81 13.29
CA THR A 20 -8.51 16.08 14.55
C THR A 20 -9.03 14.65 14.41
N PHE A 21 -8.61 13.77 15.31
CA PHE A 21 -9.08 12.38 15.27
C PHE A 21 -10.57 12.27 15.60
N GLU A 22 -11.07 13.17 16.44
CA GLU A 22 -12.46 13.34 16.81
C GLU A 22 -13.31 13.75 15.60
N GLU A 23 -12.83 14.68 14.78
CA GLU A 23 -13.49 15.08 13.54
C GLU A 23 -13.49 13.94 12.52
N ILE A 24 -12.38 13.24 12.33
CA ILE A 24 -12.32 12.08 11.41
C ILE A 24 -13.29 10.99 11.88
N ALA A 25 -13.30 10.64 13.17
CA ALA A 25 -14.22 9.65 13.71
C ALA A 25 -15.69 10.08 13.57
N ARG A 26 -15.99 11.37 13.77
CA ARG A 26 -17.33 11.93 13.53
C ARG A 26 -17.75 11.77 12.07
N LEU A 27 -16.87 12.12 11.13
CA LEU A 27 -17.13 11.96 9.69
C LEU A 27 -17.35 10.50 9.33
N THR A 28 -16.53 9.59 9.85
CA THR A 28 -16.70 8.15 9.63
C THR A 28 -18.08 7.67 10.08
N ARG A 29 -18.56 8.06 11.28
CA ARG A 29 -19.91 7.70 11.75
C ARG A 29 -21.02 8.21 10.84
N ILE A 30 -20.86 9.40 10.25
CA ILE A 30 -21.84 9.97 9.31
C ILE A 30 -21.82 9.20 8.00
N ILE A 31 -20.64 8.96 7.42
CA ILE A 31 -20.47 8.31 6.11
C ILE A 31 -20.92 6.85 6.16
N VAL A 32 -20.69 6.14 7.26
CA VAL A 32 -21.16 4.75 7.44
C VAL A 32 -22.69 4.67 7.41
N LYS A 33 -23.40 5.65 7.97
CA LYS A 33 -24.87 5.73 7.86
C LYS A 33 -25.37 5.95 6.42
N LEU A 34 -24.50 6.39 5.52
CA LEU A 34 -24.78 6.53 4.10
C LEU A 34 -24.42 5.28 3.27
N GLY A 35 -24.04 4.17 3.93
CA GLY A 35 -23.79 2.88 3.30
C GLY A 35 -22.32 2.52 3.10
N ALA A 36 -21.38 3.37 3.53
CA ALA A 36 -19.97 2.99 3.51
C ALA A 36 -19.67 1.94 4.59
N VAL A 37 -18.91 0.91 4.21
CA VAL A 37 -18.56 -0.21 5.12
C VAL A 37 -17.06 -0.42 5.30
N LYS A 38 -16.23 0.29 4.51
CA LYS A 38 -14.77 0.17 4.51
C LYS A 38 -14.13 1.51 4.84
N ALA A 39 -13.18 1.51 5.78
CA ALA A 39 -12.34 2.65 6.11
C ALA A 39 -10.88 2.32 5.75
N ARG A 40 -10.26 3.14 4.89
CA ARG A 40 -8.85 3.01 4.53
C ARG A 40 -8.05 4.21 5.02
N LEU A 41 -7.12 3.96 5.93
CA LEU A 41 -6.15 4.95 6.37
C LEU A 41 -4.98 5.00 5.40
N THR A 42 -4.68 6.20 4.92
CA THR A 42 -3.64 6.51 3.93
C THR A 42 -3.18 7.97 4.12
N GLY A 43 -2.60 8.60 3.10
CA GLY A 43 -2.17 10.00 3.08
C GLY A 43 -0.90 10.15 2.24
N GLY A 44 0.08 10.89 2.75
CA GLY A 44 1.49 10.62 2.45
C GLY A 44 1.90 9.30 3.11
N GLU A 45 2.82 9.33 4.07
CA GLU A 45 3.06 8.17 4.94
C GLU A 45 2.25 8.31 6.24
N PRO A 46 1.16 7.52 6.45
CA PRO A 46 0.29 7.68 7.61
C PRO A 46 0.99 7.44 8.95
N LEU A 47 2.01 6.58 9.01
CA LEU A 47 2.74 6.30 10.26
C LEU A 47 3.55 7.52 10.77
N VAL A 48 3.73 8.57 9.96
CA VAL A 48 4.31 9.85 10.41
C VAL A 48 3.33 10.64 11.28
N ARG A 49 2.02 10.36 11.19
CA ARG A 49 1.01 11.00 12.05
C ARG A 49 1.12 10.45 13.46
N LYS A 50 1.68 11.26 14.37
CA LYS A 50 1.82 10.91 15.80
C LYS A 50 0.52 10.38 16.39
N ASN A 51 0.63 9.32 17.19
CA ASN A 51 -0.48 8.67 17.89
C ASN A 51 -1.57 8.08 16.97
N LEU A 52 -1.23 7.68 15.73
CA LEU A 52 -2.20 7.12 14.77
C LEU A 52 -3.06 5.97 15.35
N HIS A 53 -2.50 5.14 16.25
CA HIS A 53 -3.26 4.08 16.93
C HIS A 53 -4.53 4.59 17.64
N LYS A 54 -4.54 5.83 18.14
CA LYS A 54 -5.75 6.43 18.74
C LYS A 54 -6.85 6.64 17.72
N LEU A 55 -6.50 7.11 16.52
CA LEU A 55 -7.46 7.23 15.41
C LEU A 55 -7.99 5.86 14.99
N VAL A 56 -7.10 4.87 14.86
CA VAL A 56 -7.48 3.48 14.54
C VAL A 56 -8.51 2.98 15.54
N GLN A 57 -8.25 3.16 16.84
CA GLN A 57 -9.18 2.76 17.90
C GLN A 57 -10.53 3.47 17.79
N MET A 58 -10.53 4.79 17.57
CA MET A 58 -11.77 5.55 17.42
C MET A 58 -12.61 5.11 16.23
N ILE A 59 -11.97 4.72 15.11
CA ILE A 59 -12.66 4.21 13.91
C ILE A 59 -13.12 2.78 14.11
N ALA A 60 -12.31 1.93 14.76
CA ALA A 60 -12.67 0.54 15.05
C ALA A 60 -13.91 0.43 15.94
N CYS A 61 -14.17 1.42 16.81
CA CYS A 61 -15.37 1.52 17.63
C CYS A 61 -16.60 2.10 16.90
N VAL A 62 -16.52 2.40 15.59
CA VAL A 62 -17.68 2.89 14.83
C VAL A 62 -18.49 1.72 14.28
N ASP A 63 -19.71 1.57 14.79
CA ASP A 63 -20.68 0.59 14.27
C ASP A 63 -20.88 0.76 12.76
N GLY A 64 -20.75 -0.34 12.02
CA GLY A 64 -20.86 -0.41 10.56
C GLY A 64 -19.54 -0.30 9.80
N VAL A 65 -18.41 -0.02 10.47
CA VAL A 65 -17.07 -0.21 9.87
C VAL A 65 -16.73 -1.70 9.93
N HIS A 66 -16.82 -2.38 8.78
CA HIS A 66 -16.54 -3.82 8.67
C HIS A 66 -15.12 -4.12 8.20
N ASP A 67 -14.43 -3.14 7.61
CA ASP A 67 -13.09 -3.30 7.05
C ASP A 67 -12.24 -2.04 7.33
N LEU A 68 -11.37 -2.12 8.33
CA LEU A 68 -10.40 -1.08 8.66
C LEU A 68 -8.99 -1.48 8.17
N THR A 69 -8.54 -0.80 7.10
CA THR A 69 -7.26 -1.08 6.44
C THR A 69 -6.30 0.10 6.54
N LEU A 70 -5.01 -0.16 6.75
CA LEU A 70 -3.94 0.84 6.63
C LEU A 70 -3.11 0.58 5.37
N THR A 71 -2.77 1.63 4.62
CA THR A 71 -1.81 1.58 3.50
C THR A 71 -0.57 2.39 3.86
N THR A 72 0.61 1.76 3.89
CA THR A 72 1.88 2.36 4.34
C THR A 72 3.02 1.95 3.41
N ASN A 73 4.13 2.69 3.39
CA ASN A 73 5.40 2.26 2.81
C ASN A 73 6.16 1.24 3.67
N GLY A 74 5.67 0.94 4.89
CA GLY A 74 6.21 -0.09 5.77
C GLY A 74 7.44 0.33 6.57
N TYR A 75 8.06 1.48 6.29
CA TYR A 75 9.34 1.88 6.89
C TYR A 75 9.28 2.03 8.42
N LEU A 76 8.19 2.60 8.94
CA LEU A 76 7.96 2.80 10.39
C LEU A 76 7.08 1.70 11.00
N LEU A 77 6.80 0.63 10.25
CA LEU A 77 5.75 -0.31 10.63
C LEU A 77 6.15 -1.17 11.83
N SER A 78 7.40 -1.63 11.90
CA SER A 78 7.89 -2.49 12.98
C SER A 78 7.72 -1.85 14.37
N GLU A 79 7.89 -0.54 14.47
CA GLU A 79 7.76 0.25 15.70
C GLU A 79 6.30 0.52 16.10
N ASN A 80 5.35 0.38 15.18
CA ASN A 80 3.96 0.79 15.37
C ASN A 80 2.96 -0.39 15.33
N ILE A 81 3.34 -1.53 14.76
CA ILE A 81 2.43 -2.63 14.41
C ILE A 81 1.62 -3.17 15.58
N GLN A 82 2.25 -3.30 16.75
CA GLN A 82 1.59 -3.86 17.93
C GLN A 82 0.48 -2.94 18.43
N PHE A 83 0.76 -1.64 18.54
CA PHE A 83 -0.25 -0.64 18.91
C PHE A 83 -1.40 -0.56 17.90
N LEU A 84 -1.10 -0.73 16.60
CA LEU A 84 -2.13 -0.74 15.56
C LEU A 84 -3.02 -1.98 15.68
N LYS A 85 -2.45 -3.15 15.94
CA LYS A 85 -3.20 -4.40 16.16
C LYS A 85 -4.14 -4.27 17.37
N GLU A 86 -3.60 -3.81 18.50
CA GLU A 86 -4.35 -3.59 19.74
C GLU A 86 -5.47 -2.54 19.58
N ALA A 87 -5.23 -1.52 18.76
CA ALA A 87 -6.24 -0.53 18.41
C ALA A 87 -7.35 -1.05 17.49
N GLY A 88 -7.28 -2.30 17.02
CA GLY A 88 -8.31 -2.91 16.18
C GLY A 88 -8.08 -2.75 14.68
N LEU A 89 -6.85 -2.46 14.22
CA LEU A 89 -6.53 -2.51 12.80
C LEU A 89 -6.71 -3.95 12.27
N GLN A 90 -7.43 -4.10 11.16
CA GLN A 90 -7.79 -5.42 10.64
C GLN A 90 -6.89 -5.88 9.50
N ARG A 91 -6.53 -4.98 8.57
CA ARG A 91 -5.73 -5.32 7.40
C ARG A 91 -4.64 -4.31 7.08
N LEU A 92 -3.62 -4.81 6.39
CA LEU A 92 -2.48 -4.01 5.94
C LEU A 92 -2.30 -4.10 4.43
N THR A 93 -1.93 -2.96 3.86
CA THR A 93 -1.37 -2.84 2.52
C THR A 93 -0.01 -2.16 2.65
N ILE A 94 1.04 -2.79 2.14
CA ILE A 94 2.41 -2.28 2.19
C ILE A 94 2.87 -2.01 0.77
N SER A 95 3.44 -0.84 0.52
CA SER A 95 4.00 -0.49 -0.79
C SER A 95 5.47 -0.92 -0.85
N LEU A 96 5.80 -1.79 -1.80
CA LEU A 96 7.14 -2.30 -2.04
C LEU A 96 7.27 -2.64 -3.53
N ASP A 97 7.86 -1.72 -4.29
CA ASP A 97 7.89 -1.80 -5.75
C ASP A 97 8.94 -2.78 -6.30
N THR A 98 9.94 -3.14 -5.49
CA THR A 98 11.01 -4.07 -5.86
C THR A 98 11.75 -4.55 -4.60
N LEU A 99 12.45 -5.68 -4.72
CA LEU A 99 13.41 -6.17 -3.71
C LEU A 99 14.84 -5.68 -3.96
N ASP A 100 15.11 -5.09 -5.14
CA ASP A 100 16.41 -4.53 -5.46
C ASP A 100 16.60 -3.20 -4.74
N ASP A 101 17.62 -3.14 -3.88
CA ASP A 101 17.89 -1.99 -3.03
C ASP A 101 18.25 -0.72 -3.81
N ALA A 102 18.92 -0.85 -4.96
CA ALA A 102 19.31 0.28 -5.79
C ALA A 102 18.10 0.86 -6.53
N ILE A 103 17.27 0.00 -7.12
CA ILE A 103 16.03 0.40 -7.79
C ILE A 103 15.05 0.97 -6.76
N PHE A 104 14.91 0.36 -5.58
CA PHE A 104 14.02 0.84 -4.53
C PHE A 104 14.39 2.26 -4.08
N ARG A 105 15.69 2.53 -3.84
CA ARG A 105 16.18 3.89 -3.51
C ARG A 105 15.90 4.89 -4.62
N ARG A 106 16.09 4.49 -5.88
CA ARG A 106 15.78 5.33 -7.05
C ARG A 106 14.29 5.68 -7.08
N MET A 107 13.41 4.70 -6.89
CA MET A 107 11.95 4.88 -6.99
C MET A 107 11.37 5.66 -5.81
N ASN A 108 11.84 5.42 -4.59
CA ASN A 108 11.26 6.07 -3.41
C ASN A 108 11.72 7.54 -3.24
N GLY A 109 12.69 7.99 -4.05
CA GLY A 109 13.21 9.36 -4.05
C GLY A 109 13.93 9.76 -2.76
N ARG A 110 14.24 8.77 -1.91
CA ARG A 110 14.97 8.89 -0.66
C ARG A 110 16.04 7.80 -0.62
N ASN A 111 17.08 7.97 0.16
CA ASN A 111 18.12 6.94 0.29
C ASN A 111 17.72 5.85 1.29
N PHE A 112 16.47 5.39 1.24
CA PHE A 112 15.95 4.31 2.09
C PHE A 112 16.07 2.97 1.36
N GLY A 113 16.65 1.97 2.02
CA GLY A 113 16.73 0.60 1.52
C GLY A 113 15.49 -0.24 1.85
N THR A 114 15.39 -1.42 1.25
CA THR A 114 14.26 -2.35 1.43
C THR A 114 14.24 -3.02 2.80
N SER A 115 15.38 -3.10 3.49
CA SER A 115 15.52 -3.86 4.75
C SER A 115 14.48 -3.47 5.81
N ARG A 116 14.29 -2.16 6.04
CA ARG A 116 13.30 -1.64 6.99
C ARG A 116 11.87 -2.00 6.63
N VAL A 117 11.55 -2.04 5.32
CA VAL A 117 10.23 -2.43 4.84
C VAL A 117 10.00 -3.93 5.06
N LEU A 118 11.00 -4.76 4.75
CA LEU A 118 10.96 -6.21 4.97
C LEU A 118 10.87 -6.55 6.47
N GLU A 119 11.58 -5.82 7.33
CA GLU A 119 11.43 -5.90 8.79
C GLU A 119 10.00 -5.55 9.23
N GLY A 120 9.42 -4.49 8.65
CA GLY A 120 8.03 -4.10 8.89
C GLY A 120 7.03 -5.18 8.47
N ILE A 121 7.23 -5.80 7.30
CA ILE A 121 6.40 -6.92 6.82
C ILE A 121 6.50 -8.10 7.79
N SER A 122 7.72 -8.50 8.20
CA SER A 122 7.87 -9.60 9.13
C SER A 122 7.37 -9.29 10.55
N ALA A 123 7.37 -8.02 10.97
CA ALA A 123 6.70 -7.61 12.20
C ALA A 123 5.16 -7.71 12.09
N ALA A 124 4.59 -7.38 10.92
CA ALA A 124 3.17 -7.56 10.64
C ALA A 124 2.76 -9.04 10.63
N GLU A 125 3.57 -9.91 10.01
CA GLU A 125 3.41 -11.37 10.05
C GLU A 125 3.33 -11.86 11.51
N LYS A 126 4.32 -11.47 12.34
CA LYS A 126 4.40 -11.85 13.78
C LYS A 126 3.23 -11.32 14.61
N ALA A 127 2.71 -10.14 14.27
CA ALA A 127 1.52 -9.56 14.93
C ALA A 127 0.20 -10.20 14.45
N GLY A 128 0.26 -11.24 13.61
CA GLY A 128 -0.90 -11.98 13.12
C GLY A 128 -1.68 -11.24 12.04
N PHE A 129 -1.02 -10.40 11.23
CA PHE A 129 -1.60 -9.91 9.99
C PHE A 129 -1.28 -10.89 8.87
N SER A 130 -2.30 -11.61 8.40
CA SER A 130 -2.20 -12.46 7.21
C SER A 130 -3.58 -12.60 6.54
N PRO A 131 -3.67 -12.48 5.21
CA PRO A 131 -2.60 -12.08 4.30
C PRO A 131 -2.30 -10.57 4.38
N VAL A 132 -1.03 -10.19 4.27
CA VAL A 132 -0.63 -8.81 3.97
C VAL A 132 -0.72 -8.58 2.46
N LYS A 133 -1.25 -7.42 2.05
CA LYS A 133 -1.26 -7.02 0.63
C LYS A 133 -0.01 -6.22 0.32
N ILE A 134 0.77 -6.66 -0.66
CA ILE A 134 1.94 -5.93 -1.17
C ILE A 134 1.53 -5.23 -2.46
N ASN A 135 1.73 -3.92 -2.53
CA ASN A 135 1.51 -3.14 -3.74
C ASN A 135 2.84 -2.80 -4.38
N ALA A 136 2.96 -3.07 -5.68
CA ALA A 136 4.10 -2.70 -6.49
C ALA A 136 3.61 -1.97 -7.73
N VAL A 137 4.01 -0.70 -7.88
CA VAL A 137 3.86 0.03 -9.14
C VAL A 137 4.97 -0.44 -10.08
N VAL A 138 4.60 -0.82 -11.31
CA VAL A 138 5.54 -1.36 -12.30
C VAL A 138 5.74 -0.35 -13.42
N GLN A 139 6.97 0.12 -13.57
CA GLN A 139 7.39 1.06 -14.61
C GLN A 139 8.43 0.38 -15.53
N ARG A 140 8.18 0.49 -16.85
CA ARG A 140 9.02 -0.12 -17.88
C ARG A 140 10.43 0.45 -17.83
N GLY A 141 11.44 -0.41 -17.95
CA GLY A 141 12.85 -0.05 -17.90
C GLY A 141 13.34 0.47 -16.54
N VAL A 142 12.52 0.38 -15.49
CA VAL A 142 12.88 0.79 -14.12
C VAL A 142 12.88 -0.40 -13.18
N ASN A 143 11.74 -1.07 -12.98
CA ASN A 143 11.61 -2.21 -12.05
C ASN A 143 10.86 -3.41 -12.66
N ASP A 144 10.40 -3.31 -13.90
CA ASP A 144 9.73 -4.35 -14.66
C ASP A 144 10.47 -5.69 -14.66
N HIS A 145 11.79 -5.68 -14.80
CA HIS A 145 12.64 -6.88 -14.75
C HIS A 145 12.72 -7.56 -13.37
N THR A 146 12.20 -6.94 -12.30
CA THR A 146 12.27 -7.47 -10.92
C THR A 146 10.95 -8.08 -10.42
N ILE A 147 9.86 -7.98 -11.21
CA ILE A 147 8.51 -8.35 -10.75
C ILE A 147 8.38 -9.84 -10.42
N VAL A 148 9.10 -10.71 -11.14
CA VAL A 148 9.06 -12.16 -10.93
C VAL A 148 9.69 -12.52 -9.59
N ASP A 149 10.79 -11.86 -9.23
CA ASP A 149 11.47 -12.07 -7.95
C ASP A 149 10.61 -11.60 -6.79
N LEU A 150 9.93 -10.47 -6.94
CA LEU A 150 8.96 -9.97 -5.95
C LEU A 150 7.80 -10.96 -5.77
N ALA A 151 7.22 -11.47 -6.86
CA ALA A 151 6.17 -12.47 -6.81
C ALA A 151 6.64 -13.75 -6.12
N ARG A 152 7.85 -14.24 -6.45
CA ARG A 152 8.44 -15.46 -5.89
C ARG A 152 8.67 -15.33 -4.39
N HIS A 153 9.20 -14.18 -3.94
CA HIS A 153 9.49 -13.92 -2.53
C HIS A 153 8.25 -14.03 -1.63
N PHE A 154 7.10 -13.55 -2.10
CA PHE A 154 5.87 -13.54 -1.32
C PHE A 154 4.96 -14.76 -1.54
N LYS A 155 5.20 -15.55 -2.59
CA LYS A 155 4.47 -16.78 -2.89
C LYS A 155 4.42 -17.72 -1.69
N GLU A 156 5.58 -17.99 -1.08
CA GLU A 156 5.70 -18.94 0.04
C GLU A 156 5.23 -18.36 1.39
N ARG A 157 5.06 -17.04 1.47
CA ARG A 157 4.64 -16.33 2.70
C ARG A 157 3.13 -16.13 2.81
N GLY A 158 2.36 -16.58 1.83
CA GLY A 158 0.90 -16.42 1.79
C GLY A 158 0.44 -14.97 1.65
N HIS A 159 1.32 -14.07 1.22
CA HIS A 159 0.98 -12.67 0.98
C HIS A 159 0.40 -12.48 -0.42
N ILE A 160 -0.42 -11.43 -0.59
CA ILE A 160 -1.02 -11.11 -1.88
C ILE A 160 -0.24 -9.97 -2.50
N VAL A 161 0.51 -10.26 -3.58
CA VAL A 161 1.19 -9.23 -4.36
C VAL A 161 0.23 -8.68 -5.42
N ARG A 162 0.15 -7.35 -5.50
CA ARG A 162 -0.65 -6.62 -6.48
C ARG A 162 0.28 -5.73 -7.28
N PHE A 163 0.43 -6.06 -8.55
CA PHE A 163 1.12 -5.22 -9.51
C PHE A 163 0.14 -4.19 -10.07
N ILE A 164 0.59 -2.95 -10.13
CA ILE A 164 -0.19 -1.78 -10.53
C ILE A 164 0.52 -1.17 -11.73
N GLU A 165 -0.22 -0.97 -12.82
CA GLU A 165 0.28 -0.29 -14.02
C GLU A 165 0.73 1.13 -13.66
N TYR A 166 1.92 1.52 -14.12
CA TYR A 166 2.42 2.88 -13.90
C TYR A 166 1.49 3.92 -14.51
N MET A 167 1.13 4.91 -13.70
CA MET A 167 0.42 6.11 -14.13
C MET A 167 1.21 7.32 -13.64
N ASP A 168 1.56 8.24 -14.54
CA ASP A 168 2.12 9.52 -14.14
C ASP A 168 0.97 10.42 -13.65
N VAL A 169 0.73 10.36 -12.35
CA VAL A 169 -0.29 11.16 -11.66
C VAL A 169 0.37 12.39 -11.04
N GLY A 170 0.16 13.54 -11.69
CA GLY A 170 0.64 14.87 -11.29
C GLY A 170 -0.13 15.99 -12.00
N THR A 171 0.35 17.24 -11.91
CA THR A 171 -0.26 18.40 -12.64
C THR A 171 0.12 18.46 -14.12
N ARG A 172 1.05 17.61 -14.58
CA ARG A 172 1.36 17.42 -16.00
C ARG A 172 0.80 16.06 -16.40
N ASN A 173 -0.09 16.03 -17.39
CA ASN A 173 -0.51 14.80 -18.07
C ASN A 173 0.65 14.26 -18.94
N ALA A 174 1.80 13.99 -18.33
CA ALA A 174 2.98 13.46 -19.00
C ALA A 174 3.03 11.93 -18.95
N TRP A 175 1.88 11.29 -18.69
CA TRP A 175 1.72 9.86 -18.81
C TRP A 175 2.03 9.42 -20.23
N LYS A 176 2.97 8.48 -20.35
CA LYS A 176 3.34 7.91 -21.64
C LYS A 176 3.23 6.40 -21.58
N MET A 177 2.67 5.84 -22.65
CA MET A 177 2.45 4.39 -22.77
C MET A 177 3.76 3.59 -22.85
N ASP A 178 4.87 4.20 -23.27
CA ASP A 178 6.19 3.56 -23.31
C ASP A 178 6.74 3.26 -21.90
N GLU A 179 6.26 3.95 -20.87
CA GLU A 179 6.64 3.72 -19.47
C GLU A 179 5.70 2.69 -18.78
N VAL A 180 4.59 2.32 -19.42
CA VAL A 180 3.59 1.39 -18.86
C VAL A 180 3.96 -0.04 -19.20
N VAL A 181 3.93 -0.91 -18.19
CA VAL A 181 3.87 -2.38 -18.38
C VAL A 181 2.43 -2.81 -18.11
N SER A 182 1.77 -3.39 -19.11
CA SER A 182 0.36 -3.76 -19.00
C SER A 182 0.15 -4.96 -18.07
N ALA A 183 -1.06 -5.08 -17.52
CA ALA A 183 -1.44 -6.22 -16.69
C ALA A 183 -1.26 -7.57 -17.42
N ASN A 184 -1.49 -7.62 -18.73
CA ASN A 184 -1.29 -8.84 -19.52
C ASN A 184 0.20 -9.21 -19.59
N GLU A 185 1.09 -8.25 -19.88
CA GLU A 185 2.54 -8.50 -19.88
C GLU A 185 3.05 -8.95 -18.51
N ILE A 186 2.58 -8.32 -17.43
CA ILE A 186 2.91 -8.71 -16.05
C ILE A 186 2.51 -10.16 -15.78
N VAL A 187 1.29 -10.55 -16.16
CA VAL A 187 0.81 -11.93 -15.99
C VAL A 187 1.62 -12.91 -16.85
N GLU A 188 1.95 -12.56 -18.08
CA GLU A 188 2.76 -13.39 -18.98
C GLU A 188 4.17 -13.61 -18.42
N MET A 189 4.85 -12.55 -17.98
CA MET A 189 6.18 -12.62 -17.36
C MET A 189 6.19 -13.51 -16.12
N ILE A 190 5.20 -13.36 -15.23
CA ILE A 190 5.12 -14.19 -14.02
C ILE A 190 4.75 -15.63 -14.39
N SER A 191 3.79 -15.83 -15.30
CA SER A 191 3.30 -17.15 -15.67
C SER A 191 4.32 -17.98 -16.47
N ALA A 192 5.29 -17.35 -17.13
CA ALA A 192 6.39 -18.04 -17.79
C ALA A 192 7.28 -18.81 -16.78
N GLU A 193 7.45 -18.26 -15.58
CA GLU A 193 8.32 -18.81 -14.52
C GLU A 193 7.54 -19.53 -13.42
N MET A 194 6.33 -19.04 -13.13
CA MET A 194 5.44 -19.53 -12.09
C MET A 194 4.00 -19.55 -12.62
N PRO A 195 3.57 -20.67 -13.25
CA PRO A 195 2.30 -20.74 -13.97
C PRO A 195 1.12 -20.21 -13.17
N LEU A 196 0.36 -19.30 -13.79
CA LEU A 196 -0.81 -18.66 -13.20
C LEU A 196 -2.10 -19.17 -13.85
N GLU A 197 -3.18 -19.11 -13.10
CA GLU A 197 -4.55 -19.24 -13.63
C GLU A 197 -5.47 -18.16 -13.06
N PRO A 198 -6.38 -17.61 -13.89
CA PRO A 198 -7.32 -16.59 -13.45
C PRO A 198 -8.29 -17.14 -12.40
N VAL A 199 -8.73 -16.29 -11.48
CA VAL A 199 -9.76 -16.63 -10.48
C VAL A 199 -10.82 -15.55 -10.40
N ASP A 200 -12.01 -15.93 -9.94
CA ASP A 200 -13.14 -15.02 -9.81
C ASP A 200 -12.86 -13.88 -8.82
N PRO A 201 -13.49 -12.70 -9.02
CA PRO A 201 -13.52 -11.62 -8.04
C PRO A 201 -14.00 -12.08 -6.66
N ASN A 202 -13.45 -11.49 -5.59
CA ASN A 202 -13.92 -11.70 -4.22
C ASN A 202 -15.29 -11.04 -3.95
N TYR A 203 -15.59 -9.96 -4.66
CA TYR A 203 -16.80 -9.16 -4.48
C TYR A 203 -17.15 -8.40 -5.76
N THR A 204 -18.42 -8.02 -5.88
CA THR A 204 -18.92 -7.21 -6.99
C THR A 204 -18.19 -5.87 -7.07
N GLY A 205 -17.69 -5.53 -8.24
CA GLY A 205 -16.95 -4.28 -8.47
C GLY A 205 -15.48 -4.30 -8.03
N GLU A 206 -14.90 -5.47 -7.76
CA GLU A 206 -13.45 -5.58 -7.58
C GLU A 206 -12.72 -5.21 -8.88
N VAL A 207 -11.87 -4.18 -8.80
CA VAL A 207 -11.13 -3.65 -9.95
C VAL A 207 -9.88 -4.46 -10.29
N ALA A 208 -9.39 -5.26 -9.35
CA ALA A 208 -8.19 -6.07 -9.55
C ALA A 208 -8.54 -7.35 -10.32
N ARG A 209 -7.83 -7.61 -11.42
CA ARG A 209 -7.79 -8.94 -12.03
C ARG A 209 -7.02 -9.87 -11.09
N ARG A 210 -7.56 -11.06 -10.84
CA ARG A 210 -7.01 -12.00 -9.87
C ARG A 210 -6.49 -13.25 -10.55
N TYR A 211 -5.37 -13.74 -10.04
CA TYR A 211 -4.72 -14.96 -10.46
C TYR A 211 -4.27 -15.73 -9.22
N ARG A 212 -4.16 -17.06 -9.34
CA ARG A 212 -3.47 -17.92 -8.38
C ARG A 212 -2.39 -18.73 -9.09
N TYR A 213 -1.39 -19.16 -8.34
CA TYR A 213 -0.42 -20.12 -8.83
C TYR A 213 -1.10 -21.48 -9.03
N LYS A 214 -0.72 -22.19 -10.10
CA LYS A 214 -1.08 -23.59 -10.31
C LYS A 214 -0.34 -24.52 -9.35
#